data_AF-A0A1M7Y1R7-F1
#
_entry.id   AF-A0A1M7Y1R7-F1
#
_cell.length_a   1.000
_cell.length_b   1.000
_cell.length_c   1.000
_cell.angle_alpha   90.00
_cell.angle_beta   90.00
_cell.angle_gamma   90.00
#
_symmetry.space_group_name_H-M   'P 1'
#
loop_
_entity.id
_entity.type
_entity.pdbx_description
1 polymer ?
#
loop_
_entity_poly.entity_id
_entity_poly.type
_entity_poly.pdbx_seq_one_letter_code
_entity_poly.pdbx_strand_id
1 'polypeptide(L)'
;MIIPSNYIDIIKDQTSRTLWSLNNVIDAIPDSYWEKIYCDMPLWKHVYHTLHSLDMWYINPLVYEEPPFHKEGLNDLDAAVEGYLSRELLKEYYQDIKDKILTYLDGLDDRKLLETPDKCPYTRFHLILAQHRHLDMHIGMLMGYVIAGEDLWPRIMGLQSEFPEGEYSLYF
;
A
#
# COMPACT_ATOMS: atom_id res chain seq x y z
N MET A 1 -23.40 -2.72 13.19
CA MET A 1 -22.42 -1.61 13.27
C MET A 1 -21.68 -1.75 14.59
N ILE A 2 -20.46 -2.27 14.54
CA ILE A 2 -19.60 -2.37 15.73
C ILE A 2 -19.09 -0.96 15.98
N ILE A 3 -19.39 -0.40 17.15
CA ILE A 3 -18.83 0.90 17.56
C ILE A 3 -17.41 0.62 18.04
N PRO A 4 -16.36 1.19 17.40
CA PRO A 4 -14.99 0.98 17.83
C PRO A 4 -14.83 1.40 19.30
N SER A 5 -14.18 0.57 20.09
CA SER A 5 -14.02 0.81 21.53
C SER A 5 -12.75 1.58 21.87
N ASN A 6 -11.82 1.70 20.91
CA ASN A 6 -10.55 2.41 21.03
C ASN A 6 -10.11 2.91 19.64
N TYR A 7 -9.13 3.82 19.59
CA TYR A 7 -8.65 4.40 18.33
C TYR A 7 -7.87 3.39 17.49
N ILE A 8 -7.14 2.47 18.11
CA ILE A 8 -6.37 1.45 17.39
C ILE A 8 -7.27 0.51 16.57
N ASP A 9 -8.47 0.17 17.03
CA ASP A 9 -9.43 -0.65 16.29
C ASP A 9 -9.89 0.05 15.01
N ILE A 10 -10.07 1.38 15.06
CA ILE A 10 -10.38 2.19 13.87
C ILE A 10 -9.22 2.12 12.87
N ILE A 11 -7.99 2.30 13.37
CA ILE A 11 -6.79 2.26 12.53
C ILE A 11 -6.63 0.88 11.88
N LYS A 12 -6.84 -0.20 12.63
CA LYS A 12 -6.79 -1.58 12.10
C LYS A 12 -7.82 -1.81 11.00
N ASP A 13 -9.06 -1.39 11.21
CA ASP A 13 -10.12 -1.52 10.22
C ASP A 13 -9.79 -0.73 8.94
N GLN A 14 -9.44 0.56 9.08
CA GLN A 14 -9.11 1.40 7.92
C GLN A 14 -7.87 0.90 7.18
N THR A 15 -6.83 0.50 7.90
CA THR A 15 -5.62 -0.07 7.29
C THR A 15 -5.93 -1.35 6.52
N SER A 16 -6.75 -2.24 7.10
CA SER A 16 -7.14 -3.50 6.44
C SER A 16 -7.92 -3.25 5.15
N ARG A 17 -8.83 -2.26 5.15
CA ARG A 17 -9.59 -1.83 3.96
C ARG A 17 -8.69 -1.23 2.89
N THR A 18 -7.74 -0.37 3.27
CA THR A 18 -6.80 0.25 2.32
C THR A 18 -5.85 -0.80 1.75
N LEU A 19 -5.33 -1.72 2.58
CA LEU A 19 -4.49 -2.83 2.11
C LEU A 19 -5.25 -3.73 1.13
N TRP A 20 -6.51 -4.06 1.40
CA TRP A 20 -7.35 -4.81 0.46
C TRP A 20 -7.52 -4.04 -0.86
N SER A 21 -7.78 -2.73 -0.77
CA SER A 21 -8.02 -1.87 -1.94
C SER A 21 -6.78 -1.77 -2.82
N LEU A 22 -5.60 -1.58 -2.21
CA LEU A 22 -4.31 -1.61 -2.90
C LEU A 22 -4.14 -2.92 -3.67
N ASN A 23 -4.40 -4.06 -3.01
CA ASN A 23 -4.26 -5.37 -3.63
C ASN A 23 -5.20 -5.53 -4.83
N ASN A 24 -6.47 -5.19 -4.67
CA ASN A 24 -7.44 -5.28 -5.74
C ASN A 24 -7.07 -4.38 -6.93
N VAL A 25 -6.55 -3.17 -6.67
CA VAL A 25 -6.11 -2.25 -7.71
C VAL A 25 -4.90 -2.80 -8.45
N ILE A 26 -3.95 -3.44 -7.75
CA ILE A 26 -2.84 -4.15 -8.40
C ILE A 26 -3.38 -5.28 -9.29
N ASP A 27 -4.30 -6.10 -8.78
CA ASP A 27 -4.91 -7.21 -9.54
C ASP A 27 -5.71 -6.74 -10.76
N ALA A 28 -6.30 -5.54 -10.69
CA ALA A 28 -7.10 -4.94 -11.75
C ALA A 28 -6.27 -4.34 -12.90
N ILE A 29 -4.95 -4.20 -12.76
CA ILE A 29 -4.05 -3.70 -13.80
C ILE A 29 -3.92 -4.75 -14.92
N PRO A 30 -4.20 -4.44 -16.20
CA PRO A 30 -3.95 -5.35 -17.30
C PRO A 30 -2.45 -5.67 -17.47
N ASP A 31 -2.10 -6.89 -17.85
CA ASP A 31 -0.68 -7.28 -18.03
C ASP A 31 0.03 -6.47 -19.12
N SER A 32 -0.70 -6.05 -20.15
CA SER A 32 -0.19 -5.17 -21.20
C SER A 32 0.26 -3.79 -20.69
N TYR A 33 -0.12 -3.41 -19.46
CA TYR A 33 0.22 -2.11 -18.89
C TYR A 33 1.47 -2.19 -18.03
N TRP A 34 1.91 -3.39 -17.64
CA TRP A 34 2.93 -3.58 -16.61
C TRP A 34 4.26 -2.89 -16.95
N GLU A 35 4.66 -2.92 -18.22
CA GLU A 35 5.86 -2.23 -18.74
C GLU A 35 5.54 -0.89 -19.44
N LYS A 36 4.26 -0.51 -19.52
CA LYS A 36 3.87 0.76 -20.16
C LYS A 36 4.38 1.94 -19.35
N ILE A 37 4.88 2.94 -20.05
CA ILE A 37 5.50 4.12 -19.45
C ILE A 37 4.43 5.15 -19.06
N TYR A 38 4.45 5.57 -17.80
CA TYR A 38 3.66 6.63 -17.22
C TYR A 38 4.59 7.57 -16.46
N CYS A 39 4.57 8.87 -16.79
CA CYS A 39 5.49 9.87 -16.22
C CYS A 39 6.95 9.37 -16.23
N ASP A 40 7.43 8.98 -17.41
CA ASP A 40 8.80 8.50 -17.67
C ASP A 40 9.21 7.19 -16.97
N MET A 41 8.32 6.55 -16.22
CA MET A 41 8.58 5.29 -15.51
C MET A 41 7.60 4.17 -15.91
N PRO A 42 8.04 2.90 -15.99
CA PRO A 42 7.13 1.79 -16.25
C PRO A 42 6.15 1.58 -15.09
N LEU A 43 4.95 1.10 -15.37
CA LEU A 43 3.89 0.94 -14.37
C LEU A 43 4.31 0.07 -13.18
N TRP A 44 5.05 -1.02 -13.40
CA TRP A 44 5.56 -1.86 -12.31
C TRP A 44 6.38 -1.06 -11.28
N LYS A 45 7.05 0.01 -11.71
CA LYS A 45 7.84 0.86 -10.82
C LYS A 45 6.96 1.77 -9.96
N HIS A 46 5.82 2.23 -10.48
CA HIS A 46 4.81 2.93 -9.68
C HIS A 46 4.21 2.02 -8.60
N VAL A 47 3.94 0.76 -8.95
CA VAL A 47 3.48 -0.24 -7.97
C VAL A 47 4.57 -0.48 -6.92
N TYR A 48 5.81 -0.68 -7.35
CA TYR A 48 6.92 -0.90 -6.42
C TYR A 48 7.17 0.29 -5.49
N HIS A 49 7.22 1.53 -6.01
CA HIS A 49 7.33 2.75 -5.21
C HIS A 49 6.27 2.81 -4.12
N THR A 50 5.02 2.49 -4.48
CA THR A 50 3.88 2.48 -3.56
C THR A 50 4.09 1.48 -2.43
N LEU A 51 4.47 0.23 -2.77
CA LEU A 51 4.71 -0.84 -1.79
C LEU A 51 5.92 -0.57 -0.90
N HIS A 52 7.02 -0.12 -1.48
CA HIS A 52 8.26 0.19 -0.76
C HIS A 52 8.08 1.35 0.23
N SER A 53 7.41 2.42 -0.20
CA SER A 53 7.08 3.55 0.69
C SER A 53 6.20 3.10 1.85
N LEU A 54 5.21 2.24 1.59
CA LEU A 54 4.37 1.64 2.62
C LEU A 54 5.18 0.82 3.63
N ASP A 55 6.08 -0.04 3.15
CA ASP A 55 6.92 -0.88 4.00
C ASP A 55 7.88 -0.07 4.90
N MET A 56 8.54 0.92 4.30
CA MET A 56 9.54 1.74 4.97
C MET A 56 8.91 2.67 6.02
N TRP A 57 7.86 3.40 5.64
CA TRP A 57 7.41 4.55 6.41
C TRP A 57 6.28 4.25 7.39
N TYR A 58 5.52 3.17 7.21
CA TYR A 58 4.35 2.90 8.05
C TYR A 58 4.71 2.63 9.51
N ILE A 59 5.85 1.96 9.75
CA ILE A 59 6.28 1.52 11.08
C ILE A 59 7.41 2.39 11.62
N ASN A 60 8.57 2.38 10.96
CA ASN A 60 9.74 3.14 11.36
C ASN A 60 10.75 3.26 10.20
N PRO A 61 10.84 4.40 9.52
CA PRO A 61 11.78 4.58 8.42
C PRO A 61 13.25 4.58 8.86
N LEU A 62 13.55 4.81 10.14
CA LEU A 62 14.93 4.87 10.65
C LEU A 62 15.45 3.53 11.17
N VAL A 63 14.57 2.54 11.25
CA VAL A 63 14.90 1.15 11.60
C VAL A 63 14.17 0.25 10.61
N TYR A 64 14.63 0.31 9.37
CA TYR A 64 14.05 -0.39 8.23
C TYR A 64 15.13 -1.19 7.51
N GLU A 65 14.75 -2.37 7.02
CA GLU A 65 15.59 -3.23 6.20
C GLU A 65 14.93 -3.35 4.83
N GLU A 66 15.72 -3.09 3.79
CA GLU A 66 15.27 -3.18 2.41
C GLU A 66 14.92 -4.64 2.03
N PRO A 67 13.91 -4.89 1.18
CA PRO A 67 13.67 -6.24 0.69
C PRO A 67 14.88 -6.71 -0.13
N PRO A 68 15.20 -8.02 -0.14
CA PRO A 68 16.46 -8.53 -0.72
C PRO A 68 16.68 -8.20 -2.20
N PHE A 69 15.62 -7.89 -2.94
CA PHE A 69 15.67 -7.53 -4.36
C PHE A 69 15.81 -6.02 -4.61
N HIS A 70 15.73 -5.17 -3.57
CA HIS A 70 15.87 -3.73 -3.71
C HIS A 70 17.26 -3.36 -4.23
N LYS A 71 17.31 -2.31 -5.05
CA LYS A 71 18.53 -1.65 -5.50
C LYS A 71 18.34 -0.16 -5.35
N GLU A 72 19.45 0.56 -5.11
CA GLU A 72 19.43 2.01 -4.98
C GLU A 72 18.71 2.67 -6.16
N GLY A 73 17.75 3.56 -5.87
CA GLY A 73 16.93 4.27 -6.85
C GLY A 73 15.77 3.48 -7.44
N LEU A 74 15.63 2.17 -7.15
CA LEU A 74 14.54 1.35 -7.71
C LEU A 74 13.16 1.84 -7.28
N ASN A 75 13.06 2.41 -6.08
CA ASN A 75 11.83 3.00 -5.55
C ASN A 75 11.65 4.48 -5.95
N ASP A 76 12.66 5.13 -6.52
CA ASP A 76 12.60 6.56 -6.85
C ASP A 76 11.98 6.77 -8.25
N LEU A 77 10.83 7.42 -8.31
CA LEU A 77 10.13 7.70 -9.56
C LEU A 77 10.77 8.84 -10.39
N ASP A 78 11.71 9.59 -9.82
CA ASP A 78 12.47 10.64 -10.53
C ASP A 78 13.81 10.11 -11.09
N ALA A 79 14.22 8.91 -10.70
CA ALA A 79 15.45 8.28 -11.19
C ALA A 79 15.15 7.25 -12.29
N ALA A 80 15.85 7.29 -13.41
CA ALA A 80 15.77 6.21 -14.39
C ALA A 80 16.42 4.94 -13.82
N VAL A 81 15.77 3.78 -13.98
CA VAL A 81 16.31 2.49 -13.52
C VAL A 81 16.11 1.44 -14.60
N GLU A 82 17.18 0.73 -14.91
CA GLU A 82 17.13 -0.47 -15.72
C GLU A 82 16.67 -1.66 -14.87
N GLY A 83 15.75 -2.45 -15.40
CA GLY A 83 15.29 -3.66 -14.74
C GLY A 83 13.83 -3.94 -14.98
N TYR A 84 13.34 -4.95 -14.27
CA TYR A 84 11.97 -5.42 -14.32
C TYR A 84 11.64 -6.08 -12.99
N LEU A 85 10.47 -5.78 -12.44
CA LEU A 85 9.89 -6.52 -11.33
C LEU A 85 8.59 -7.15 -11.81
N SER A 86 8.50 -8.47 -11.73
CA SER A 86 7.28 -9.21 -12.08
C SER A 86 6.13 -8.86 -11.12
N ARG A 87 4.89 -8.98 -11.60
CA ARG A 87 3.71 -8.84 -10.75
C ARG A 87 3.73 -9.83 -9.59
N GLU A 88 4.14 -11.06 -9.85
CA GLU A 88 4.23 -12.15 -8.86
C GLU A 88 5.15 -11.76 -7.70
N LEU A 89 6.38 -11.33 -8.00
CA LEU A 89 7.32 -10.79 -7.01
C LEU A 89 6.71 -9.64 -6.17
N LEU A 90 6.05 -8.68 -6.82
CA LEU A 90 5.45 -7.55 -6.10
C LEU A 90 4.24 -7.96 -5.26
N LYS A 91 3.53 -9.03 -5.66
CA LYS A 91 2.42 -9.61 -4.91
C LYS A 91 2.90 -10.38 -3.69
N GLU A 92 4.00 -11.12 -3.80
CA GLU A 92 4.68 -11.75 -2.67
C GLU A 92 5.16 -10.68 -1.69
N TYR A 93 5.82 -9.63 -2.18
CA TYR A 93 6.25 -8.51 -1.35
C TYR A 93 5.09 -7.79 -0.66
N TYR A 94 3.98 -7.57 -1.37
CA TYR A 94 2.76 -7.02 -0.77
C TYR A 94 2.27 -7.87 0.40
N GLN A 95 2.30 -9.20 0.27
CA GLN A 95 1.84 -10.11 1.33
C GLN A 95 2.75 -10.01 2.56
N ASP A 96 4.07 -9.92 2.37
CA ASP A 96 5.02 -9.69 3.46
C ASP A 96 4.75 -8.35 4.18
N ILE A 97 4.52 -7.27 3.43
CA ILE A 97 4.20 -5.95 3.98
C ILE A 97 2.89 -6.00 4.78
N LYS A 98 1.86 -6.63 4.22
CA LYS A 98 0.55 -6.77 4.86
C LYS A 98 0.68 -7.49 6.19
N ASP A 99 1.35 -8.63 6.23
CA ASP A 99 1.50 -9.42 7.45
C ASP A 99 2.33 -8.67 8.50
N LYS A 100 3.40 -7.98 8.06
CA LYS A 100 4.22 -7.10 8.92
C LYS A 100 3.39 -5.98 9.54
N ILE A 101 2.58 -5.27 8.75
CA ILE A 101 1.74 -4.16 9.22
C ILE A 101 0.65 -4.64 10.17
N LEU A 102 -0.07 -5.71 9.82
CA LEU A 102 -1.14 -6.23 10.68
C LEU A 102 -0.59 -6.73 12.02
N THR A 103 0.54 -7.44 12.00
CA THR A 103 1.24 -7.87 13.22
C THR A 103 1.68 -6.67 14.06
N TYR A 104 2.19 -5.61 13.44
CA TYR A 104 2.56 -4.39 14.13
C TYR A 104 1.36 -3.74 14.82
N LEU A 105 0.24 -3.58 14.11
CA LEU A 105 -0.97 -2.99 14.66
C LEU A 105 -1.56 -3.83 15.80
N ASP A 106 -1.44 -5.15 15.74
CA ASP A 106 -1.85 -6.05 16.82
C ASP A 106 -1.08 -5.86 18.12
N GLY A 107 0.16 -5.35 18.05
CA GLY A 107 0.98 -5.00 19.20
C GLY A 107 0.71 -3.62 19.80
N LEU A 108 -0.18 -2.81 19.19
CA LEU A 108 -0.45 -1.43 19.62
C LEU A 108 -1.70 -1.31 20.51
N ASP A 109 -1.69 -0.27 21.34
CA ASP A 109 -2.85 0.26 22.02
C ASP A 109 -2.89 1.79 21.84
N ASP A 110 -3.98 2.43 22.29
CA ASP A 110 -4.17 3.87 22.11
C ASP A 110 -3.07 4.73 22.73
N ARG A 111 -2.40 4.26 23.80
CA ARG A 111 -1.31 5.01 24.45
C ARG A 111 -0.07 4.99 23.55
N LYS A 112 0.24 3.83 22.96
CA LYS A 112 1.39 3.66 22.06
C LYS A 112 1.28 4.48 20.78
N LEU A 113 0.08 4.88 20.37
CA LEU A 113 -0.11 5.74 19.18
C LEU A 113 0.62 7.08 19.27
N LEU A 114 0.77 7.63 20.48
CA LEU A 114 1.48 8.89 20.73
C LEU A 114 2.97 8.70 21.04
N GLU A 115 3.44 7.46 21.20
CA GLU A 115 4.86 7.16 21.34
C GLU A 115 5.57 7.28 19.99
N THR A 116 6.88 7.57 20.04
CA THR A 116 7.74 7.54 18.86
C THR A 116 8.44 6.18 18.75
N PRO A 117 8.56 5.59 17.54
CA PRO A 117 9.46 4.47 17.32
C PRO A 117 10.92 4.80 17.65
N ASP A 118 11.77 3.78 17.78
CA ASP A 118 13.21 3.98 18.04
C ASP A 118 13.83 4.95 17.04
N LYS A 119 14.55 5.96 17.55
CA LYS A 119 15.22 7.05 16.81
C LYS A 119 14.32 7.94 15.96
N CYS A 120 13.04 7.61 15.77
CA CYS A 120 12.12 8.35 14.91
C CYS A 120 11.56 9.58 15.63
N PRO A 121 11.53 10.77 14.99
CA PRO A 121 10.96 11.97 15.62
C PRO A 121 9.42 12.02 15.54
N TYR A 122 8.79 11.15 14.74
CA TYR A 122 7.35 11.12 14.53
C TYR A 122 6.68 10.07 15.41
N THR A 123 5.48 10.36 15.90
CA THR A 123 4.72 9.33 16.63
C THR A 123 4.22 8.25 15.68
N ARG A 124 3.87 7.09 16.21
CA ARG A 124 3.27 5.99 15.43
C ARG A 124 2.05 6.46 14.65
N PHE A 125 1.19 7.26 15.29
CA PHE A 125 0.00 7.81 14.64
C PHE A 125 0.34 8.75 13.48
N HIS A 126 1.38 9.60 13.61
CA HIS A 126 1.83 10.46 12.52
C HIS A 126 2.28 9.63 11.31
N LEU A 127 3.06 8.57 11.53
CA LEU A 127 3.54 7.68 10.46
C LEU A 127 2.39 6.96 9.76
N ILE A 128 1.47 6.36 10.54
CA ILE A 128 0.28 5.66 10.03
C ILE A 128 -0.58 6.60 9.17
N LEU A 129 -0.89 7.80 9.68
CA LEU A 129 -1.74 8.76 8.97
C LEU A 129 -1.04 9.32 7.71
N ALA A 130 0.26 9.60 7.81
CA ALA A 130 1.06 10.02 6.65
C ALA A 130 1.04 8.96 5.55
N GLN A 131 1.09 7.67 5.91
CA GLN A 131 1.03 6.58 4.96
C GLN A 131 -0.34 6.36 4.34
N HIS A 132 -1.45 6.53 5.08
CA HIS A 132 -2.78 6.52 4.43
C HIS A 132 -2.87 7.63 3.36
N ARG A 133 -2.44 8.86 3.70
CA ARG A 133 -2.42 9.98 2.74
C ARG A 133 -1.57 9.70 1.50
N HIS A 134 -0.39 9.10 1.67
CA HIS A 134 0.49 8.74 0.56
C HIS A 134 -0.14 7.62 -0.28
N LEU A 135 -0.57 6.55 0.37
CA LEU A 135 -1.08 5.35 -0.27
C LEU A 135 -2.34 5.64 -1.08
N ASP A 136 -3.29 6.40 -0.55
CA ASP A 136 -4.53 6.74 -1.26
C ASP A 136 -4.27 7.57 -2.53
N MET A 137 -3.23 8.43 -2.53
CA MET A 137 -2.82 9.18 -3.72
C MET A 137 -2.32 8.24 -4.83
N HIS A 138 -1.47 7.28 -4.47
CA HIS A 138 -0.92 6.32 -5.43
C HIS A 138 -1.96 5.29 -5.88
N ILE A 139 -2.84 4.83 -4.99
CA ILE A 139 -3.99 4.00 -5.35
C ILE A 139 -4.86 4.74 -6.39
N GLY A 140 -5.23 6.00 -6.13
CA GLY A 140 -6.02 6.80 -7.05
C GLY A 140 -5.34 6.99 -8.41
N MET A 141 -4.01 7.20 -8.41
CA MET A 141 -3.21 7.30 -9.64
C MET A 141 -3.25 5.99 -10.45
N LEU A 142 -2.98 4.84 -9.82
CA LEU A 142 -3.01 3.53 -10.46
C LEU A 142 -4.40 3.21 -11.01
N MET A 143 -5.45 3.49 -10.23
CA MET A 143 -6.83 3.38 -10.68
C MET A 143 -7.10 4.25 -11.91
N GLY A 144 -6.59 5.49 -11.92
CA GLY A 144 -6.71 6.41 -13.04
C GLY A 144 -6.14 5.86 -14.34
N TYR A 145 -5.03 5.13 -14.28
CA TYR A 145 -4.46 4.46 -15.46
C TYR A 145 -5.36 3.36 -16.02
N VAL A 146 -5.97 2.56 -15.14
CA VAL A 146 -6.92 1.50 -15.54
C VAL A 146 -8.20 2.12 -16.11
N ILE A 147 -8.80 3.10 -15.42
CA ILE A 147 -10.02 3.78 -15.86
C ILE A 147 -9.82 4.41 -17.24
N ALA A 148 -8.73 5.16 -17.42
CA ALA A 148 -8.48 5.88 -18.68
C ALA A 148 -8.24 4.94 -19.86
N GLY A 149 -7.78 3.71 -19.62
CA GLY A 149 -7.41 2.77 -20.67
C GLY A 149 -8.42 1.66 -20.94
N GLU A 150 -9.16 1.23 -19.91
CA GLU A 150 -10.10 0.10 -19.98
C GLU A 150 -11.57 0.51 -19.82
N ASP A 151 -11.86 1.76 -19.42
CA ASP A 151 -13.21 2.21 -19.02
C ASP A 151 -13.84 1.35 -17.90
N LEU A 152 -12.97 0.74 -17.07
CA LEU A 152 -13.33 -0.08 -15.92
C LEU A 152 -12.88 0.61 -14.63
N TRP A 153 -13.73 0.58 -13.61
CA TRP A 153 -13.45 1.21 -12.32
C TRP A 153 -13.04 0.16 -11.27
N PRO A 154 -11.75 0.09 -10.88
CA PRO A 154 -11.32 -0.85 -9.85
C PRO A 154 -12.06 -0.65 -8.53
N ARG A 155 -12.45 -1.77 -7.92
CA ARG A 155 -13.15 -1.79 -6.64
C ARG A 155 -12.24 -1.35 -5.49
N ILE A 156 -12.79 -0.54 -4.60
CA ILE A 156 -12.16 -0.17 -3.32
C ILE A 156 -13.14 -0.44 -2.18
N MET A 157 -12.61 -0.62 -0.97
CA MET A 157 -13.41 -0.90 0.22
C MET A 157 -13.96 0.38 0.82
N GLY A 158 -15.28 0.55 0.77
CA GLY A 158 -15.96 1.60 1.51
C GLY A 158 -16.03 1.31 3.01
N LEU A 159 -16.33 2.34 3.81
CA LEU A 159 -16.47 2.23 5.27
C LEU A 159 -17.52 1.20 5.71
N GLN A 160 -18.60 1.07 4.94
CA GLN A 160 -19.72 0.16 5.23
C GLN A 160 -19.65 -1.16 4.45
N SER A 161 -18.65 -1.32 3.57
CA SER A 161 -18.51 -2.53 2.76
C SER A 161 -18.05 -3.70 3.63
N GLU A 162 -18.66 -4.86 3.44
CA GLU A 162 -18.12 -6.12 3.98
C GLU A 162 -16.93 -6.56 3.14
N PHE A 163 -15.94 -7.20 3.78
CA PHE A 163 -14.82 -7.79 3.05
C PHE A 163 -15.35 -8.90 2.15
N PRO A 164 -15.02 -8.92 0.86
CA PRO A 164 -15.50 -9.97 -0.03
C PRO A 164 -15.06 -11.35 0.41
N GLU A 165 -15.99 -12.30 0.39
CA GLU A 165 -15.73 -13.72 0.63
C GLU A 165 -15.80 -14.48 -0.71
N GLY A 166 -14.81 -15.33 -0.98
CA GLY A 166 -14.76 -16.11 -2.23
C GLY A 166 -14.40 -15.29 -3.47
N GLU A 167 -14.96 -15.67 -4.62
CA GLU A 167 -14.75 -14.94 -5.88
C GLU A 167 -15.51 -13.62 -5.88
N TYR A 168 -14.86 -12.55 -6.33
CA TYR A 168 -15.45 -11.22 -6.44
C TYR A 168 -14.99 -10.51 -7.71
N SER A 169 -15.81 -9.55 -8.18
CA SER A 169 -15.43 -8.68 -9.30
C SER A 169 -14.37 -7.67 -8.87
N LEU A 170 -13.28 -7.59 -9.64
CA LEU A 170 -12.22 -6.59 -9.46
C LEU A 170 -12.72 -5.16 -9.71
N TYR A 171 -13.85 -5.01 -10.41
CA TYR A 171 -14.43 -3.72 -10.83
C TYR A 171 -15.85 -3.52 -10.26
N PHE A 172 -16.33 -2.28 -10.23
CA PHE A 172 -17.70 -1.92 -9.84
C PHE A 172 -18.75 -2.20 -10.92
#